data_AF-A0A1R1YQJ0-F1
#
_entry.id   AF-A0A1R1YQJ0-F1
#
_cell.length_a   1.000
_cell.length_b   1.000
_cell.length_c   1.000
_cell.angle_alpha   90.00
_cell.angle_beta   90.00
_cell.angle_gamma   90.00
#
_symmetry.space_group_name_H-M   'P 1'
#
loop_
_entity.id
_entity.type
_entity.pdbx_description
1 polymer ?
#
loop_
_entity_poly.entity_id
_entity_poly.type
_entity_poly.pdbx_seq_one_letter_code
_entity_poly.pdbx_strand_id
1 'polypeptide(L)'
;MSLKLKKLFSILSRRDDIAKIQSEAKNSEMKRTLTRLDLISIGIGCTIGTGIFVLTGLVARDYTGPSIAISFIIAGIASSLTAFSYAELSSMIPASGSAYTYAAATMGEFLGWIVGMNLVLEYLVGASTIAVGWSKVY
;
A
#
# COMPACT_ATOMS: atom_id res chain seq x y z
N MET A 1 24.85 -30.45 6.32
CA MET A 1 24.51 -29.06 6.73
C MET A 1 24.39 -28.09 5.54
N SER A 2 25.27 -28.15 4.52
CA SER A 2 25.23 -27.18 3.39
C SER A 2 24.01 -27.30 2.45
N LEU A 3 23.40 -28.48 2.33
CA LEU A 3 22.18 -28.67 1.51
C LEU A 3 20.96 -27.91 2.05
N LYS A 4 20.80 -27.77 3.37
CA LYS A 4 19.68 -26.99 3.96
C LYS A 4 19.82 -25.51 3.64
N LEU A 5 21.06 -24.99 3.65
CA LEU A 5 21.35 -23.59 3.34
C LEU A 5 21.05 -23.25 1.88
N LYS A 6 21.45 -24.11 0.93
CA LYS A 6 21.13 -23.91 -0.50
C LYS A 6 19.64 -23.99 -0.78
N LYS A 7 18.92 -24.90 -0.11
CA LYS A 7 17.46 -25.04 -0.23
C LYS A 7 16.72 -23.84 0.37
N LEU A 8 17.20 -23.31 1.49
CA LEU A 8 16.68 -22.09 2.10
C LEU A 8 16.91 -20.88 1.18
N PHE A 9 18.09 -20.76 0.58
CA PHE A 9 18.41 -19.70 -0.38
C PHE A 9 17.57 -19.81 -1.67
N SER A 10 17.29 -21.02 -2.14
CA SER A 10 16.43 -21.22 -3.32
C SER A 10 14.95 -20.96 -3.02
N ILE A 11 14.50 -21.16 -1.78
CA ILE A 11 13.13 -20.81 -1.34
C ILE A 11 13.01 -19.29 -1.19
N LEU A 12 14.00 -18.64 -0.58
CA LEU A 12 14.04 -17.17 -0.40
C LEU A 12 14.18 -16.38 -1.71
N SER A 13 14.76 -16.99 -2.75
CA SER A 13 14.88 -16.37 -4.07
C SER A 13 13.78 -16.80 -5.04
N ARG A 14 12.84 -17.64 -4.61
CA ARG A 14 11.74 -18.07 -5.46
C ARG A 14 10.83 -16.87 -5.70
N ARG A 15 10.47 -16.63 -6.96
CA ARG A 15 9.41 -15.70 -7.31
C ARG A 15 8.11 -16.49 -7.29
N ASP A 16 7.07 -15.93 -6.70
CA ASP A 16 5.76 -16.54 -6.84
C ASP A 16 5.33 -16.47 -8.29
N ASP A 17 5.04 -17.64 -8.86
CA ASP A 17 4.60 -17.76 -10.24
C ASP A 17 3.26 -17.01 -10.38
N ILE A 18 3.25 -15.95 -11.18
CA ILE A 18 2.07 -15.12 -11.45
C ILE A 18 0.88 -15.99 -11.92
N ALA A 19 1.16 -17.09 -12.63
CA ALA A 19 0.17 -18.07 -13.08
C ALA A 19 -0.57 -18.77 -11.91
N LYS A 20 0.12 -19.02 -10.79
CA LYS A 20 -0.49 -19.60 -9.58
C LYS A 20 -1.43 -18.60 -8.91
N ILE A 21 -0.98 -17.36 -8.76
CA ILE A 21 -1.79 -16.28 -8.17
C ILE A 21 -3.05 -16.01 -9.00
N GLN A 22 -2.93 -16.03 -10.34
CA GLN A 22 -4.09 -15.94 -11.23
C GLN A 22 -5.02 -17.15 -11.12
N SER A 23 -4.48 -18.35 -10.93
CA SER A 23 -5.30 -19.56 -10.73
C SER A 23 -6.10 -19.51 -9.43
N GLU A 24 -5.51 -19.02 -8.34
CA GLU A 24 -6.20 -18.80 -7.06
C GLU A 24 -7.26 -17.70 -7.16
N ALA A 25 -6.96 -16.60 -7.84
CA ALA A 25 -7.92 -15.54 -8.12
C ALA A 25 -9.12 -16.02 -8.96
N LYS A 26 -8.91 -17.01 -9.84
CA LYS A 26 -9.94 -17.64 -10.68
C LYS A 26 -10.75 -18.70 -9.93
N ASN A 27 -10.14 -19.34 -8.92
CA ASN A 27 -10.80 -20.28 -8.00
C ASN A 27 -11.51 -19.59 -6.82
N SER A 28 -11.50 -18.25 -6.75
CA SER A 28 -12.21 -17.52 -5.70
C SER A 28 -13.72 -17.69 -5.85
N GLU A 29 -14.39 -18.14 -4.78
CA GLU A 29 -15.85 -18.25 -4.69
C GLU A 29 -16.56 -16.88 -4.61
N MET A 30 -15.80 -15.77 -4.57
CA MET A 30 -16.36 -14.42 -4.46
C MET A 30 -16.98 -13.94 -5.77
N LYS A 31 -18.26 -13.56 -5.73
CA LYS A 31 -18.95 -12.93 -6.85
C LYS A 31 -18.36 -11.54 -7.13
N ARG A 32 -17.88 -11.31 -8.36
CA ARG A 32 -17.37 -10.01 -8.80
C ARG A 32 -18.52 -9.02 -9.01
N THR A 33 -18.94 -8.34 -7.94
CA THR A 33 -20.05 -7.36 -7.98
C THR A 33 -19.59 -5.91 -7.94
N LEU A 34 -18.33 -5.64 -7.63
CA LEU A 34 -17.82 -4.26 -7.55
C LEU A 34 -17.72 -3.62 -8.93
N THR A 35 -18.36 -2.47 -9.06
CA THR A 35 -18.29 -1.60 -10.23
C THR A 35 -17.13 -0.61 -10.09
N ARG A 36 -16.72 0.04 -11.18
CA ARG A 36 -15.64 1.05 -11.18
C ARG A 36 -15.87 2.16 -10.16
N LEU A 37 -17.11 2.60 -10.01
CA LEU A 37 -17.47 3.64 -9.05
C LEU A 37 -17.32 3.16 -7.60
N ASP A 38 -17.61 1.89 -7.32
CA ASP A 38 -17.43 1.30 -5.99
C ASP A 38 -15.95 1.21 -5.62
N LEU A 39 -15.09 0.88 -6.58
CA LEU A 39 -13.64 0.84 -6.36
C LEU A 39 -13.06 2.24 -6.10
N ILE A 40 -13.52 3.25 -6.85
CA ILE A 40 -13.09 4.64 -6.67
C ILE A 40 -13.56 5.17 -5.31
N SER A 41 -14.80 4.88 -4.91
CA SER A 41 -15.33 5.35 -3.62
C SER A 41 -14.59 4.74 -2.44
N ILE A 42 -14.24 3.44 -2.51
CA ILE A 42 -13.37 2.78 -1.51
C ILE A 42 -12.00 3.47 -1.45
N GLY A 43 -11.38 3.75 -2.59
CA GLY A 43 -10.08 4.42 -2.63
C GLY A 43 -10.09 5.80 -1.97
N ILE A 44 -11.12 6.61 -2.26
CA ILE A 44 -11.30 7.93 -1.65
C ILE A 44 -11.53 7.79 -0.14
N GLY A 45 -12.38 6.85 0.28
CA GLY A 45 -12.68 6.59 1.68
C GLY A 45 -11.47 6.13 2.50
N CYS A 46 -10.57 5.34 1.90
CA CYS A 46 -9.32 4.93 2.56
C CYS A 46 -8.27 6.05 2.62
N THR A 47 -8.34 7.06 1.75
CA THR A 47 -7.34 8.13 1.66
C THR A 47 -7.68 9.31 2.59
N ILE A 48 -8.96 9.67 2.69
CA ILE A 48 -9.42 10.79 3.53
C ILE A 48 -9.49 10.32 4.99
N GLY A 49 -8.66 10.90 5.86
CA GLY A 49 -8.63 10.54 7.28
C GLY A 49 -8.10 11.65 8.17
N THR A 50 -7.65 11.29 9.37
CA THR A 50 -7.23 12.21 10.43
C THR A 50 -6.08 13.15 10.02
N GLY A 51 -5.29 12.77 9.02
CA GLY A 51 -4.18 13.58 8.52
C GLY A 51 -4.59 14.98 8.05
N ILE A 52 -5.64 15.09 7.21
CA ILE A 52 -6.05 16.40 6.69
C ILE A 52 -6.75 17.26 7.75
N PHE A 53 -7.45 16.64 8.70
CA PHE A 53 -8.24 17.37 9.70
C PHE A 53 -7.43 17.82 10.91
N VAL A 54 -6.46 17.01 11.36
CA VAL A 54 -5.69 17.27 12.58
C VAL A 54 -4.28 17.75 12.26
N LEU A 55 -3.57 17.03 11.39
CA LEU A 55 -2.15 17.30 11.14
C LEU A 55 -1.95 18.61 10.35
N THR A 56 -2.84 18.91 9.40
CA THR A 56 -2.78 20.16 8.63
C THR A 56 -2.86 21.41 9.51
N GLY A 57 -3.70 21.41 10.54
CA GLY A 57 -3.82 22.53 11.49
C GLY A 57 -2.54 22.72 12.32
N LEU A 58 -1.96 21.62 12.80
CA LEU A 58 -0.69 21.63 13.54
C LEU A 58 0.47 22.16 12.66
N VAL A 59 0.58 21.64 11.44
CA VAL A 59 1.66 22.03 10.52
C VAL A 59 1.50 23.48 10.05
N ALA A 60 0.26 23.94 9.82
CA ALA A 60 -0.01 25.33 9.44
C ALA A 60 0.35 26.29 10.59
N ARG A 61 0.08 25.92 11.85
CA ARG A 61 0.41 26.74 13.01
C ARG A 61 1.91 26.80 13.29
N ASP A 62 2.59 25.66 13.29
CA ASP A 62 3.94 25.55 13.86
C ASP A 62 5.07 25.62 12.82
N TYR A 63 4.81 25.34 11.53
CA TYR A 63 5.87 25.19 10.53
C TYR A 63 5.74 26.12 9.32
N THR A 64 4.58 26.14 8.65
CA THR A 64 4.51 26.68 7.28
C THR A 64 3.59 27.89 7.11
N GLY A 65 2.71 28.17 8.09
CA GLY A 65 1.76 29.27 7.99
C GLY A 65 0.87 29.16 6.72
N PRO A 66 0.55 30.28 6.04
CA PRO A 66 -0.27 30.27 4.82
C PRO A 66 0.32 29.48 3.65
N SER A 67 1.64 29.22 3.65
CA SER A 67 2.34 28.55 2.55
C SER A 67 2.14 27.04 2.51
N ILE A 68 1.36 26.46 3.43
CA ILE A 68 1.05 25.04 3.46
C ILE A 68 0.37 24.55 2.16
N ALA A 69 -0.38 25.41 1.48
CA ALA A 69 -1.01 25.10 0.20
C ALA A 69 0.01 24.70 -0.88
N ILE A 70 1.18 25.33 -0.92
CA ILE A 70 2.24 25.01 -1.87
C ILE A 70 2.82 23.62 -1.57
N SER A 71 2.99 23.28 -0.29
CA SER A 71 3.43 21.94 0.12
C SER A 71 2.44 20.85 -0.30
N PHE A 72 1.14 21.12 -0.19
CA PHE A 72 0.10 20.19 -0.63
C PHE A 72 0.09 19.98 -2.14
N ILE A 73 0.34 21.04 -2.93
CA ILE A 73 0.44 20.93 -4.39
C ILE A 73 1.62 20.03 -4.77
N ILE A 74 2.80 20.25 -4.18
CA ILE A 74 4.00 19.44 -4.46
C ILE A 74 3.77 17.98 -4.05
N ALA A 75 3.21 17.75 -2.85
CA ALA A 75 2.87 16.41 -2.38
C ALA A 75 1.84 15.71 -3.29
N GLY A 76 0.85 16.45 -3.79
CA GLY A 76 -0.16 15.94 -4.73
C GLY A 76 0.44 15.52 -6.06
N ILE A 77 1.39 16.29 -6.60
CA ILE A 77 2.10 15.92 -7.84
C ILE A 77 2.92 14.64 -7.62
N ALA A 78 3.69 14.56 -6.53
CA ALA A 78 4.48 13.39 -6.20
C ALA A 78 3.61 12.14 -6.04
N SER A 79 2.49 12.25 -5.30
CA SER A 79 1.54 11.15 -5.10
C SER A 79 0.86 10.73 -6.41
N SER A 80 0.59 11.65 -7.33
CA SER A 80 -0.03 11.34 -8.63
C SER A 80 0.91 10.50 -9.51
N LEU A 81 2.21 10.82 -9.52
CA LEU A 81 3.20 9.99 -10.20
C LEU A 81 3.25 8.57 -9.62
N THR A 82 3.27 8.43 -8.29
CA THR A 82 3.23 7.12 -7.63
C THR A 82 1.95 6.36 -7.97
N ALA A 83 0.79 7.04 -7.99
CA ALA A 83 -0.49 6.42 -8.33
C ALA A 83 -0.51 5.88 -9.76
N PHE A 84 0.07 6.59 -10.73
CA PHE A 84 0.18 6.08 -12.10
C PHE A 84 1.08 4.85 -12.20
N SER A 85 2.23 4.83 -11.53
CA SER A 85 3.10 3.64 -11.49
C SER A 85 2.40 2.44 -10.86
N TYR A 86 1.61 2.65 -9.80
CA TYR A 86 0.81 1.59 -9.18
C TYR A 86 -0.35 1.12 -10.07
N ALA A 87 -0.95 2.02 -10.86
CA ALA A 87 -2.02 1.66 -11.80
C ALA A 87 -1.52 0.76 -12.94
N GLU A 88 -0.30 1.01 -13.45
CA GLU A 88 0.35 0.13 -14.43
C GLU A 88 0.59 -1.27 -13.86
N LEU A 89 1.11 -1.33 -12.63
CA LEU A 89 1.42 -2.59 -11.95
C LEU A 89 0.16 -3.39 -11.61
N SER A 90 -0.90 -2.72 -11.14
CA SER A 90 -2.20 -3.35 -10.88
C SER A 90 -2.89 -3.85 -12.14
N SER A 91 -2.64 -3.24 -13.30
CA SER A 91 -3.16 -3.71 -14.59
C SER A 91 -2.39 -4.93 -15.11
N MET A 92 -1.09 -5.01 -14.81
CA MET A 92 -0.22 -6.13 -15.21
C MET A 92 -0.44 -7.38 -14.36
N ILE A 93 -0.71 -7.21 -13.06
CA ILE A 93 -0.89 -8.32 -12.11
C ILE A 93 -2.31 -8.22 -11.52
N PRO A 94 -3.36 -8.70 -12.23
CA PRO A 94 -4.75 -8.62 -11.78
C PRO A 94 -5.06 -9.70 -10.74
N ALA A 95 -4.33 -9.67 -9.64
CA ALA A 95 -4.45 -10.56 -8.50
C ALA A 95 -4.88 -9.78 -7.26
N SER A 96 -5.59 -10.43 -6.33
CA SER A 96 -5.88 -9.84 -5.03
C SER A 96 -4.58 -9.84 -4.20
N GLY A 97 -3.91 -8.69 -4.18
CA GLY A 97 -2.62 -8.51 -3.52
C GLY A 97 -2.24 -7.04 -3.43
N SER A 98 -1.51 -6.67 -2.37
CA SER A 98 -0.97 -5.32 -2.15
C SER A 98 0.49 -5.24 -2.63
N ALA A 99 1.23 -4.20 -2.24
CA ALA A 99 2.63 -3.98 -2.59
C ALA A 99 3.55 -5.20 -2.35
N TYR A 100 3.24 -6.02 -1.34
CA TYR A 100 3.91 -7.31 -1.08
C TYR A 100 3.87 -8.24 -2.31
N THR A 101 2.69 -8.46 -2.88
CA THR A 101 2.48 -9.38 -4.00
C THR A 101 3.20 -8.89 -5.25
N TYR A 102 3.26 -7.57 -5.45
CA TYR A 102 4.01 -6.97 -6.56
C TYR A 102 5.53 -7.12 -6.39
N ALA A 103 6.03 -6.91 -5.16
CA ALA A 103 7.44 -7.08 -4.83
C ALA A 103 7.89 -8.56 -4.91
N ALA A 104 7.06 -9.49 -4.42
CA ALA A 104 7.31 -10.93 -4.49
C ALA A 104 7.34 -11.45 -5.95
N ALA A 105 6.43 -10.95 -6.80
CA ALA A 105 6.37 -11.33 -8.21
C ALA A 105 7.56 -10.79 -9.05
N THR A 106 8.04 -9.59 -8.75
CA THR A 106 9.09 -8.92 -9.57
C THR A 106 10.50 -9.15 -9.03
N MET A 107 10.70 -9.08 -7.71
CA MET A 107 12.00 -9.02 -7.06
C MET A 107 12.33 -10.28 -6.23
N GLY A 108 11.34 -11.13 -5.93
CA GLY A 108 11.51 -12.39 -5.20
C GLY A 108 11.12 -12.32 -3.73
N GLU A 109 11.00 -13.49 -3.10
CA GLU A 109 10.39 -13.66 -1.77
C GLU A 109 11.10 -12.89 -0.64
N PHE A 110 12.43 -12.78 -0.65
CA PHE A 110 13.15 -12.05 0.41
C PHE A 110 12.82 -10.55 0.42
N LEU A 111 12.80 -9.90 -0.75
CA LEU A 111 12.42 -8.49 -0.86
C LEU A 111 10.92 -8.29 -0.64
N GLY A 112 10.10 -9.22 -1.12
CA GLY A 112 8.68 -9.29 -0.78
C GLY A 112 8.47 -9.30 0.75
N TRP A 113 9.17 -10.17 1.48
CA TRP A 113 9.08 -10.28 2.93
C TRP A 113 9.46 -8.98 3.66
N ILE A 114 10.53 -8.30 3.24
CA ILE A 114 10.92 -7.00 3.82
C ILE A 114 9.81 -5.96 3.61
N VAL A 115 9.27 -5.88 2.39
CA VAL A 115 8.15 -4.98 2.07
C VAL A 115 6.91 -5.35 2.89
N GLY A 116 6.62 -6.63 3.06
CA GLY A 116 5.51 -7.12 3.87
C GLY A 116 5.63 -6.71 5.34
N MET A 117 6.81 -6.89 5.95
CA MET A 117 7.07 -6.46 7.33
C MET A 117 6.96 -4.93 7.47
N ASN A 118 7.44 -4.18 6.48
CA ASN A 118 7.29 -2.73 6.46
C ASN A 118 5.82 -2.31 6.36
N LEU A 119 5.02 -2.97 5.51
CA LEU A 119 3.59 -2.72 5.36
C LEU A 119 2.83 -2.93 6.67
N VAL A 120 3.14 -4.03 7.39
CA VAL A 120 2.53 -4.33 8.69
C VAL A 120 2.83 -3.21 9.69
N LEU A 121 4.07 -2.74 9.74
CA LEU A 121 4.49 -1.66 10.63
C LEU A 121 3.82 -0.33 10.24
N GLU A 122 3.72 -0.05 8.95
CA GLU A 122 3.05 1.14 8.42
C GLU A 122 1.56 1.16 8.80
N TYR A 123 0.82 0.07 8.60
CA TYR A 123 -0.59 -0.01 8.99
C TYR A 123 -0.77 0.10 10.51
N LEU A 124 0.12 -0.49 11.31
CA LEU A 124 0.08 -0.40 12.76
C LEU A 124 0.27 1.05 13.25
N VAL A 125 1.31 1.72 12.74
CA VAL A 125 1.59 3.12 13.09
C VAL A 125 0.50 4.04 12.54
N GLY A 126 0.00 3.78 11.34
CA GLY A 126 -1.10 4.51 10.73
C GLY A 126 -2.38 4.43 11.54
N ALA A 127 -2.82 3.23 11.91
CA ALA A 127 -4.00 3.02 12.75
C ALA A 127 -3.85 3.69 14.13
N SER A 128 -2.67 3.58 14.75
CA SER A 128 -2.37 4.24 16.02
C SER A 128 -2.43 5.77 15.90
N THR A 129 -1.90 6.32 14.82
CA THR A 129 -1.90 7.77 14.55
C THR A 129 -3.31 8.30 14.33
N ILE A 130 -4.14 7.56 13.59
CA ILE A 130 -5.56 7.87 13.37
C ILE A 130 -6.28 7.89 14.72
N ALA A 131 -6.12 6.85 15.55
CA ALA A 131 -6.76 6.76 16.87
C ALA A 131 -6.36 7.93 17.79
N VAL A 132 -5.06 8.25 17.88
CA VAL A 132 -4.57 9.38 18.68
C VAL A 132 -5.09 10.72 18.16
N GLY A 133 -5.14 10.91 16.84
CA GLY A 133 -5.63 12.15 16.27
C GLY A 133 -7.11 12.40 16.57
N TRP A 134 -7.96 11.36 16.53
CA TRP A 134 -9.36 11.48 16.98
C TRP A 134 -9.48 11.74 18.49
N SER A 135 -8.64 11.10 19.31
CA SER A 135 -8.61 11.34 20.76
C SER A 135 -8.17 12.75 21.15
N LYS A 136 -7.53 13.51 20.26
CA LYS A 136 -7.17 14.92 20.50
C LYS A 136 -8.28 15.90 20.10
N VAL A 137 -9.25 15.44 19.29
CA VAL A 137 -10.39 16.24 18.84
C VAL A 137 -11.54 16.22 19.86
N TYR A 138 -11.62 15.18 20.69
CA TYR A 138 -12.49 15.08 21.86
C TYR A 138 -11.74 15.44 23.14
#